data_AF-A0ABD2WI62-F1
#
_entry.id   AF-A0ABD2WI62-F1
#
_cell.length_a   1.000
_cell.length_b   1.000
_cell.length_c   1.000
_cell.angle_alpha   90.00
_cell.angle_beta   90.00
_cell.angle_gamma   90.00
#
_symmetry.space_group_name_H-M   'P 1'
#
loop_
_entity.id
_entity.type
_entity.pdbx_description
1 polymer ?
#
loop_
_entity_poly.entity_id
_entity_poly.type
_entity_poly.pdbx_seq_one_letter_code
_entity_poly.pdbx_strand_id
1 'polypeptide(L)'
;MAGGGNEVARKRGTVKSKLTALKNTLSSEIVDPLNVTIRLERLTETFKEYESLVEELLIEDENHTESVQYQTIENDYYATAAKVRGLTSSNSSNTTRSVNFTVPMGSSTLIERQQLVKLPIANLPQFDGQHDQWLSFKNTFLSMIDSRTDVDDLNKFFIFERLLERPSL
;
A
#
# COMPACT_ATOMS: atom_id res chain seq x y z
N MET A 1 -24.48 -25.89 -13.12
CA MET A 1 -23.42 -24.96 -12.68
C MET A 1 -22.37 -25.72 -11.85
N ALA A 2 -21.47 -26.47 -12.48
CA ALA A 2 -20.48 -27.32 -11.80
C ALA A 2 -19.02 -26.87 -12.02
N GLY A 3 -18.81 -25.76 -12.74
CA GLY A 3 -17.48 -25.28 -13.14
C GLY A 3 -16.78 -24.41 -12.10
N GLY A 4 -17.50 -23.45 -11.50
CA GLY A 4 -16.91 -22.41 -10.64
C GLY A 4 -16.22 -22.94 -9.38
N GLY A 5 -16.82 -23.93 -8.70
CA GLY A 5 -16.22 -24.53 -7.50
C GLY A 5 -14.87 -25.21 -7.73
N ASN A 6 -14.68 -25.85 -8.90
CA ASN A 6 -13.41 -26.49 -9.25
C ASN A 6 -12.32 -25.46 -9.58
N GLU A 7 -12.70 -24.35 -10.22
CA GLU A 7 -11.78 -23.25 -10.52
C GLU A 7 -11.29 -22.56 -9.24
N VAL A 8 -12.20 -22.26 -8.31
CA VAL A 8 -11.86 -21.70 -6.99
C VAL A 8 -10.94 -22.64 -6.20
N ALA A 9 -11.22 -23.94 -6.18
CA ALA A 9 -10.36 -24.92 -5.50
C ALA A 9 -8.93 -24.96 -6.09
N ARG A 10 -8.80 -24.89 -7.42
CA ARG A 10 -7.49 -24.82 -8.09
C ARG A 10 -6.76 -23.51 -7.81
N LYS A 11 -7.47 -22.37 -7.86
CA LYS A 11 -6.88 -21.06 -7.59
C LYS A 11 -6.43 -20.96 -6.12
N ARG A 12 -7.26 -21.42 -5.19
CA ARG A 12 -6.92 -21.58 -3.77
C ARG A 12 -5.63 -22.36 -3.56
N GLY A 13 -5.49 -23.52 -4.22
CA GLY A 13 -4.25 -24.31 -4.16
C GLY A 13 -3.03 -23.53 -4.65
N THR A 14 -3.19 -22.76 -5.72
CA THR A 14 -2.14 -21.91 -6.29
C THR A 14 -1.72 -20.82 -5.31
N VAL A 15 -2.68 -20.09 -4.71
CA VAL A 15 -2.41 -19.05 -3.70
C VAL A 15 -1.69 -19.65 -2.50
N LYS A 16 -2.19 -20.77 -1.94
CA LYS A 16 -1.56 -21.46 -0.80
C LYS A 16 -0.13 -21.91 -1.09
N SER A 17 0.13 -22.42 -2.29
CA SER A 17 1.48 -22.82 -2.71
C SER A 17 2.43 -21.63 -2.78
N LYS A 18 2.01 -20.53 -3.43
CA LYS A 18 2.81 -19.30 -3.52
C LYS A 18 3.07 -18.67 -2.15
N LEU A 19 2.07 -18.69 -1.28
CA LEU A 19 2.14 -18.15 0.08
C LEU A 19 3.10 -18.97 0.94
N THR A 20 3.04 -20.30 0.86
CA THR A 20 4.02 -21.19 1.51
C THR A 20 5.44 -20.94 0.98
N ALA A 21 5.61 -20.82 -0.34
CA ALA A 21 6.91 -20.53 -0.93
C ALA A 21 7.49 -19.18 -0.46
N LEU A 22 6.64 -18.15 -0.34
CA LEU A 22 7.05 -16.84 0.17
C LEU A 22 7.39 -16.89 1.66
N LYS A 23 6.57 -17.55 2.49
CA LYS A 23 6.85 -17.79 3.91
C LYS A 23 8.20 -18.50 4.08
N ASN A 24 8.49 -19.52 3.27
CA ASN A 24 9.78 -20.23 3.32
C ASN A 24 10.96 -19.31 2.97
N THR A 25 10.82 -18.43 1.99
CA THR A 25 11.88 -17.45 1.71
C THR A 25 12.07 -16.42 2.82
N LEU A 26 11.01 -16.06 3.53
CA LEU A 26 11.08 -15.13 4.66
C LEU A 26 11.71 -15.76 5.90
N SER A 27 11.61 -17.09 6.05
CA SER A 27 12.25 -17.84 7.13
C SER A 27 13.74 -18.12 6.86
N SER A 28 14.26 -17.77 5.69
CA SER A 28 15.67 -17.94 5.36
C SER A 28 16.54 -16.91 6.09
N GLU A 29 17.77 -17.27 6.44
CA GLU A 29 18.72 -16.39 7.13
C GLU A 29 19.19 -15.22 6.24
N ILE A 30 19.18 -15.40 4.92
CA ILE A 30 19.51 -14.37 3.94
C ILE A 30 18.28 -14.09 3.09
N VAL A 31 17.62 -12.95 3.34
CA VAL A 31 16.44 -12.53 2.59
C VAL A 31 16.81 -11.35 1.69
N ASP A 32 16.71 -11.55 0.38
CA ASP A 32 16.81 -10.47 -0.60
C ASP A 32 15.48 -9.66 -0.61
N PRO A 33 15.49 -8.38 -0.17
CA PRO A 33 14.29 -7.55 -0.08
C PRO A 33 13.59 -7.35 -1.43
N LEU A 34 14.37 -7.23 -2.52
CA LEU A 34 13.81 -7.03 -3.85
C LEU A 34 13.07 -8.29 -4.32
N ASN A 35 13.69 -9.45 -4.11
CA ASN A 35 13.11 -10.74 -4.48
C ASN A 35 11.80 -11.02 -3.73
N VAL A 36 11.75 -10.79 -2.41
CA VAL A 36 10.50 -10.97 -1.65
C VAL A 36 9.42 -9.96 -2.04
N THR A 37 9.79 -8.76 -2.46
CA THR A 37 8.85 -7.74 -2.95
C THR A 37 8.20 -8.16 -4.27
N ILE A 38 9.01 -8.58 -5.26
CA ILE A 38 8.52 -9.07 -6.55
C ILE A 38 7.63 -10.30 -6.37
N ARG A 39 8.02 -11.21 -5.45
CA ARG A 39 7.19 -12.38 -5.13
C ARG A 39 5.87 -12.00 -4.47
N LEU A 40 5.87 -10.98 -3.61
CA LEU A 40 4.66 -10.45 -3.00
C LEU A 40 3.73 -9.85 -4.06
N GLU A 41 4.25 -9.04 -4.99
CA GLU A 41 3.44 -8.46 -6.08
C GLU A 41 2.73 -9.55 -6.91
N ARG A 42 3.47 -10.59 -7.30
CA ARG A 42 2.91 -11.74 -8.03
C ARG A 42 1.89 -12.53 -7.20
N LEU A 43 2.05 -12.58 -5.87
CA LEU A 43 1.09 -13.20 -4.96
C LEU A 43 -0.18 -12.33 -4.87
N THR A 44 -0.04 -11.02 -4.77
CA THR A 44 -1.15 -10.06 -4.73
C THR A 44 -2.02 -10.16 -5.98
N GLU A 45 -1.43 -10.25 -7.17
CA GLU A 45 -2.18 -10.44 -8.42
C GLU A 45 -2.99 -11.75 -8.40
N THR A 46 -2.35 -12.86 -8.03
CA THR A 46 -3.05 -14.16 -7.93
C THR A 46 -4.11 -14.18 -6.83
N PHE A 47 -3.90 -13.42 -5.74
CA PHE A 47 -4.87 -13.29 -4.66
C PHE A 47 -6.10 -12.49 -5.09
N LYS A 48 -5.94 -11.39 -5.84
CA LYS A 48 -7.06 -10.63 -6.40
C LYS A 48 -7.93 -11.46 -7.34
N GLU A 49 -7.29 -12.26 -8.20
CA GLU A 49 -8.03 -13.21 -9.05
C GLU A 49 -8.79 -14.25 -8.21
N TYR A 50 -8.21 -14.70 -7.10
CA TYR A 50 -8.87 -15.62 -6.18
C TYR A 50 -10.06 -14.99 -5.46
N GLU A 51 -9.89 -13.77 -4.93
CA GLU A 51 -10.94 -12.99 -4.28
C GLU A 51 -12.15 -12.80 -5.20
N SER A 52 -11.91 -12.36 -6.45
CA SER A 52 -12.99 -12.19 -7.43
C SER A 52 -13.76 -13.49 -7.72
N LEU A 53 -13.08 -14.64 -7.79
CA LEU A 53 -13.74 -15.92 -8.02
C LEU A 53 -14.52 -16.40 -6.77
N VAL A 54 -14.04 -16.07 -5.57
CA VAL A 54 -14.71 -16.43 -4.32
C VAL A 54 -15.94 -15.56 -4.08
N GLU A 55 -15.89 -14.26 -4.40
CA GLU A 55 -17.05 -13.36 -4.29
C GLU A 55 -18.25 -13.89 -5.08
N GLU A 56 -18.03 -14.45 -6.27
CA GLU A 56 -19.09 -15.06 -7.07
C GLU A 56 -19.71 -16.29 -6.39
N LEU A 57 -18.90 -17.13 -5.73
CA LEU A 57 -19.38 -18.33 -5.05
C LEU A 57 -19.99 -18.05 -3.66
N LEU A 58 -19.56 -16.98 -2.99
CA LEU A 58 -20.09 -16.58 -1.67
C LEU A 58 -21.58 -16.26 -1.71
N ILE A 59 -22.11 -15.84 -2.87
CA ILE A 59 -23.54 -15.58 -3.08
C ILE A 59 -24.38 -16.85 -2.86
N GLU A 60 -23.81 -18.03 -3.11
CA GLU A 60 -24.47 -19.34 -3.02
C GLU A 60 -23.92 -20.22 -1.87
N ASP A 61 -23.08 -19.68 -0.97
CA ASP A 61 -22.37 -20.44 0.09
C ASP A 61 -23.22 -20.65 1.37
N GLU A 62 -24.27 -21.48 1.30
CA GLU A 62 -25.12 -21.80 2.46
C GLU A 62 -24.33 -22.38 3.65
N ASN A 63 -23.30 -23.20 3.39
CA ASN A 63 -22.51 -23.87 4.41
C ASN A 63 -21.30 -23.06 4.90
N HIS A 64 -21.15 -21.82 4.45
CA HIS A 64 -20.05 -20.91 4.82
C HIS A 64 -18.64 -21.51 4.63
N THR A 65 -18.52 -22.53 3.78
CA THR A 65 -17.29 -23.33 3.66
C THR A 65 -16.25 -22.57 2.83
N GLU A 66 -16.69 -21.86 1.80
CA GLU A 66 -15.81 -21.01 1.00
C GLU A 66 -15.46 -19.73 1.78
N SER A 67 -16.41 -19.17 2.54
CA SER A 67 -16.18 -18.05 3.45
C SER A 67 -15.06 -18.30 4.46
N VAL A 68 -15.10 -19.42 5.20
CA VAL A 68 -14.07 -19.77 6.19
C VAL A 68 -12.71 -20.01 5.53
N GLN A 69 -12.70 -20.67 4.37
CA GLN A 69 -11.46 -20.92 3.64
C GLN A 69 -10.83 -19.63 3.10
N TYR A 70 -11.65 -18.72 2.58
CA TYR A 70 -11.24 -17.41 2.12
C TYR A 70 -10.59 -16.61 3.26
N GLN A 71 -11.29 -16.48 4.38
CA GLN A 71 -10.82 -15.72 5.54
C GLN A 71 -9.49 -16.28 6.10
N THR A 72 -9.32 -17.60 6.07
CA THR A 72 -8.06 -18.23 6.48
C THR A 72 -6.90 -17.80 5.58
N ILE A 73 -7.10 -17.82 4.25
CA ILE A 73 -6.08 -17.46 3.27
C ILE A 73 -5.79 -15.96 3.28
N GLU A 74 -6.84 -15.14 3.44
CA GLU A 74 -6.76 -13.70 3.54
C GLU A 74 -5.89 -13.26 4.72
N ASN A 75 -6.18 -13.79 5.93
CA ASN A 75 -5.37 -13.52 7.11
C ASN A 75 -3.90 -13.91 6.91
N ASP A 76 -3.67 -15.07 6.30
CA ASP A 76 -2.34 -15.57 5.98
C ASP A 76 -1.59 -14.68 4.98
N TYR A 77 -2.31 -14.15 3.99
CA TYR A 77 -1.79 -13.25 2.99
C TYR A 77 -1.38 -11.92 3.62
N TYR A 78 -2.26 -11.28 4.39
CA TYR A 78 -1.95 -10.01 5.05
C TYR A 78 -0.81 -10.15 6.06
N ALA A 79 -0.77 -11.22 6.85
CA ALA A 79 0.33 -11.48 7.76
C ALA A 79 1.67 -11.65 7.03
N THR A 80 1.67 -12.29 5.86
CA THR A 80 2.88 -12.47 5.04
C THR A 80 3.29 -11.15 4.38
N ALA A 81 2.35 -10.39 3.83
CA ALA A 81 2.57 -9.09 3.21
C ALA A 81 3.16 -8.08 4.22
N ALA A 82 2.62 -8.04 5.44
CA ALA A 82 3.12 -7.18 6.51
C ALA A 82 4.59 -7.48 6.85
N LYS A 83 4.96 -8.76 6.91
CA LYS A 83 6.36 -9.18 7.15
C LYS A 83 7.29 -8.71 6.03
N VAL A 84 6.91 -8.88 4.77
CA VAL A 84 7.69 -8.42 3.61
C VAL A 84 7.88 -6.89 3.65
N ARG A 85 6.80 -6.15 3.93
CA ARG A 85 6.86 -4.68 4.05
C ARG A 85 7.71 -4.20 5.22
N GLY A 86 7.70 -4.93 6.34
CA GLY A 86 8.56 -4.65 7.48
C GLY A 86 10.05 -4.80 7.16
N LEU A 87 10.43 -5.86 6.42
CA LEU A 87 11.82 -6.10 6.02
C LEU A 87 12.34 -5.04 5.03
N THR A 88 11.52 -4.68 4.05
CA THR A 88 11.88 -3.68 3.03
C THR A 88 12.00 -2.26 3.61
N SER A 89 11.16 -1.92 4.58
CA SER A 89 11.22 -0.63 5.29
C SER A 89 12.44 -0.53 6.21
N SER A 90 12.79 -1.62 6.91
CA SER A 90 13.93 -1.66 7.84
C SER A 90 15.30 -1.49 7.15
N ASN A 91 15.42 -1.96 5.91
CA ASN A 91 16.65 -1.81 5.13
C ASN A 91 16.87 -0.38 4.60
N SER A 92 15.82 0.43 4.50
CA SER A 92 15.97 1.85 4.13
C SER A 92 16.49 2.72 5.28
N SER A 93 16.33 2.31 6.54
CA SER A 93 16.80 3.07 7.72
C SER A 93 18.26 2.86 8.12
N ASN A 94 18.97 1.88 7.53
CA ASN A 94 20.35 1.57 7.90
C ASN A 94 21.43 2.28 7.06
N THR A 95 21.04 3.20 6.17
CA THR A 95 21.98 4.09 5.46
C THR A 95 21.97 5.50 6.05
N THR A 96 22.39 5.64 7.30
CA THR A 96 22.89 6.92 7.80
C THR A 96 24.24 6.69 8.45
N ARG A 97 25.29 6.79 7.62
CA ARG A 97 26.65 7.05 8.08
C ARG A 97 26.61 8.25 9.03
N SER A 98 27.10 8.00 10.25
CA SER A 98 27.45 9.00 11.24
C SER A 98 28.23 10.15 10.59
N VAL A 99 27.60 11.32 10.55
CA VAL A 99 28.28 12.61 10.59
C VAL A 99 27.72 13.33 11.80
N ASN A 100 28.54 13.37 12.84
CA ASN A 100 28.27 14.08 14.07
C ASN A 100 28.08 15.57 13.78
N PHE A 101 26.89 16.09 14.06
CA PHE A 101 26.74 17.49 14.42
C PHE A 101 25.98 17.57 15.73
N THR A 102 26.68 18.10 16.73
CA THR A 102 26.20 18.34 18.09
C THR A 102 25.36 19.62 18.15
N VAL A 103 24.53 19.67 19.20
CA VAL A 103 23.79 20.80 19.83
C VAL A 103 22.28 20.96 19.48
N PRO A 104 21.42 21.46 20.40
CA PRO A 104 20.86 20.68 21.51
C PRO A 104 19.32 20.80 21.67
N MET A 105 18.74 19.80 22.33
CA MET A 105 17.55 19.81 23.21
C MET A 105 16.45 20.87 22.97
N GLY A 106 15.30 20.44 22.45
CA GLY A 106 14.07 21.23 22.53
C GLY A 106 12.88 20.65 21.76
N SER A 107 12.03 19.90 22.47
CA SER A 107 10.64 19.58 22.12
C SER A 107 10.37 18.54 21.02
N SER A 108 9.52 17.58 21.39
CA SER A 108 8.99 16.48 20.60
C SER A 108 8.26 16.95 19.33
N THR A 109 8.68 16.46 18.16
CA THR A 109 7.77 16.21 17.02
C THR A 109 8.32 15.07 16.16
N LEU A 110 7.58 13.96 16.11
CA LEU A 110 7.73 12.83 15.17
C LEU A 110 7.28 13.25 13.75
N ILE A 111 7.85 14.33 13.20
CA ILE A 111 7.48 14.87 11.88
C ILE A 111 8.66 14.92 10.90
N GLU A 112 9.90 14.78 11.35
CA GLU A 112 11.01 14.56 10.43
C GLU A 112 11.14 13.06 10.17
N ARG A 113 10.71 12.59 8.99
CA ARG A 113 11.30 11.48 8.17
C ARG A 113 10.41 11.06 6.99
N GLN A 114 9.26 11.67 6.77
CA GLN A 114 8.71 11.67 5.41
C GLN A 114 9.53 12.68 4.62
N GLN A 115 10.29 12.18 3.64
CA GLN A 115 10.81 13.04 2.59
C GLN A 115 9.60 13.76 1.98
N LEU A 116 9.33 14.97 2.47
CA LEU A 116 8.71 16.01 1.67
C LEU A 116 9.67 16.18 0.51
N VAL A 117 9.38 15.43 -0.55
CA VAL A 117 9.67 15.80 -1.92
C VAL A 117 9.49 17.31 -1.95
N LYS A 118 10.61 18.04 -2.08
CA LYS A 118 10.65 19.50 -2.04
C LYS A 118 9.76 20.02 -3.16
N LEU A 119 8.46 20.15 -2.88
CA LEU A 119 7.55 20.92 -3.69
C LEU A 119 8.03 22.36 -3.53
N PRO A 120 8.35 23.08 -4.62
CA PRO A 120 8.52 24.53 -4.52
C PRO A 120 7.20 25.08 -3.97
N ILE A 121 7.23 25.49 -2.70
CA ILE A 121 6.08 26.02 -1.92
C ILE A 121 5.42 27.21 -2.63
N ALA A 122 6.06 27.77 -3.67
CA ALA A 122 5.68 29.00 -4.34
C ALA A 122 4.46 28.94 -5.28
N ASN A 123 3.90 27.77 -5.65
CA ASN A 123 2.79 27.71 -6.62
C ASN A 123 1.71 26.66 -6.29
N LEU A 124 1.39 26.45 -5.02
CA LEU A 124 0.21 25.66 -4.68
C LEU A 124 -1.05 26.52 -4.89
N PRO A 125 -2.04 26.08 -5.68
CA PRO A 125 -3.28 26.83 -5.85
C PRO A 125 -4.02 26.86 -4.50
N GLN A 126 -4.28 28.05 -3.98
CA GLN A 126 -5.04 28.24 -2.75
C GLN A 126 -6.52 28.11 -3.10
N PHE A 127 -7.20 27.08 -2.60
CA PHE A 127 -8.65 26.98 -2.76
C PHE A 127 -9.33 27.88 -1.73
N ASP A 128 -10.05 28.89 -2.21
CA ASP A 128 -10.78 29.84 -1.36
C ASP A 128 -12.20 29.36 -1.00
N GLY A 129 -12.52 28.10 -1.27
CA GLY A 129 -13.83 27.52 -0.96
C GLY A 129 -14.97 28.01 -1.84
N GLN A 130 -14.71 28.81 -2.89
CA GLN A 130 -15.75 29.21 -3.84
C GLN A 130 -16.04 28.07 -4.82
N HIS A 131 -17.31 27.70 -4.96
CA HIS A 131 -17.74 26.65 -5.88
C HIS A 131 -17.33 26.93 -7.34
N ASP A 132 -17.33 28.20 -7.75
CA ASP A 132 -16.95 28.61 -9.12
C ASP A 132 -15.46 28.38 -9.43
N GLN A 133 -14.60 28.32 -8.41
CA GLN A 133 -13.15 28.12 -8.55
C GLN A 133 -12.74 26.65 -8.39
N TRP A 134 -13.66 25.77 -8.01
CA TRP A 134 -13.41 24.35 -7.78
C TRP A 134 -12.87 23.62 -9.02
N LEU A 135 -13.45 23.89 -10.19
CA LEU A 135 -13.03 23.25 -11.44
C LEU A 135 -11.58 23.62 -11.80
N SER A 136 -11.23 24.89 -11.66
CA SER A 136 -9.88 25.40 -11.91
C SER A 136 -8.87 24.80 -10.92
N PHE A 137 -9.20 24.79 -9.63
CA PHE A 137 -8.38 24.16 -8.59
C PHE A 137 -8.14 22.67 -8.87
N LYS A 138 -9.21 21.91 -9.17
CA LYS A 138 -9.14 20.48 -9.47
C LYS A 138 -8.25 20.20 -10.69
N ASN A 139 -8.41 20.97 -11.77
CA ASN A 139 -7.61 20.79 -12.98
C ASN A 139 -6.13 21.08 -12.74
N THR A 140 -5.80 22.12 -11.96
CA THR A 140 -4.41 22.42 -11.58
C THR A 140 -3.82 21.35 -10.67
N PHE A 141 -4.58 20.85 -9.69
CA PHE A 141 -4.15 19.76 -8.82
C PHE A 141 -3.82 18.49 -9.62
N LEU A 142 -4.71 18.08 -10.53
CA LEU A 142 -4.49 16.92 -11.40
C LEU A 142 -3.24 17.10 -12.29
N SER A 143 -3.08 18.28 -12.90
CA SER A 143 -1.94 18.55 -13.78
C SER A 143 -0.59 18.65 -13.03
N MET A 144 -0.59 18.90 -11.72
CA MET A 144 0.64 19.17 -10.96
C MET A 144 1.03 18.02 -10.00
N ILE A 145 0.04 17.27 -9.50
CA ILE A 145 0.23 16.24 -8.47
C ILE A 145 -0.20 14.86 -8.97
N ASP A 146 -1.27 14.74 -9.75
CA ASP A 146 -1.72 13.42 -10.23
C ASP A 146 -0.81 12.88 -11.34
N SER A 147 -0.29 13.75 -12.21
CA SER A 147 0.67 13.39 -13.27
C SER A 147 2.06 13.00 -12.77
N ARG A 148 2.32 13.11 -11.45
CA ARG A 148 3.60 12.77 -10.82
C ARG A 148 3.62 11.29 -10.46
N THR A 149 4.49 10.54 -11.13
CA THR A 149 4.73 9.11 -10.83
C THR A 149 5.70 8.91 -9.67
N ASP A 150 6.30 9.99 -9.17
CA ASP A 150 7.26 9.98 -8.04
C ASP A 150 6.58 10.16 -6.67
N VAL A 151 5.27 10.36 -6.64
CA VAL A 151 4.48 10.53 -5.42
C VAL A 151 3.47 9.38 -5.33
N ASP A 152 3.52 8.62 -4.24
CA ASP A 152 2.54 7.56 -3.95
C ASP A 152 1.13 8.13 -3.79
N ASP A 153 0.11 7.39 -4.21
CA ASP A 153 -1.29 7.84 -4.21
C ASP A 153 -1.78 8.23 -2.80
N LEU A 154 -1.27 7.59 -1.74
CA LEU A 154 -1.57 7.98 -0.36
C LEU A 154 -0.99 9.36 -0.02
N ASN A 155 0.23 9.65 -0.48
CA ASN A 155 0.84 10.97 -0.28
C ASN A 155 0.13 12.04 -1.13
N LYS A 156 -0.34 11.70 -2.34
CA LYS A 156 -1.18 12.60 -3.14
C LYS A 156 -2.48 12.94 -2.40
N PHE A 157 -3.12 11.95 -1.75
CA PHE A 157 -4.30 12.16 -0.93
C PHE A 157 -4.02 13.11 0.24
N PHE A 158 -2.94 12.90 1.00
CA PHE A 158 -2.57 13.81 2.11
C PHE A 158 -2.29 15.24 1.63
N ILE A 159 -1.67 15.41 0.45
CA ILE A 159 -1.46 16.75 -0.12
C ILE A 159 -2.78 17.37 -0.56
N PHE A 160 -3.68 16.58 -1.15
CA PHE A 160 -5.01 17.04 -1.52
C PHE A 160 -5.79 17.52 -0.30
N GLU A 161 -5.85 16.72 0.77
CA GLU A 161 -6.51 17.14 2.01
C GLU A 161 -5.91 18.43 2.58
N ARG A 162 -4.58 18.54 2.62
CA ARG A 162 -3.92 19.78 3.08
C ARG A 162 -4.20 21.01 2.22
N LEU A 163 -4.51 20.83 0.94
CA LEU A 163 -4.89 21.94 0.04
C LEU A 163 -6.36 22.32 0.16
N LEU A 164 -7.19 21.42 0.72
CA LEU A 164 -8.57 21.69 1.06
C LEU A 164 -8.71 22.31 2.44
N GLU A 165 -7.83 21.96 3.38
CA GLU A 165 -7.80 22.55 4.71
C GLU A 165 -7.30 23.99 4.64
N ARG A 166 -8.22 24.95 4.80
CA ARG A 166 -7.86 26.35 5.03
C ARG A 166 -6.92 26.44 6.24
N PRO A 167 -5.83 27.21 6.18
CA PRO A 167 -5.20 27.69 7.40
C PRO A 167 -6.19 28.65 8.06
N SER A 168 -6.84 28.21 9.13
CA SER A 168 -7.52 29.12 10.05
C SER A 168 -6.45 30.02 10.67
N LEU A 169 -6.52 31.32 10.35
CA LEU A 169 -5.85 32.40 11.07
C LEU A 169 -6.31 32.46 12.54
#